data_AF-A0A845UUZ0-F1
#
_entry.id   AF-A0A845UUZ0-F1
#
_cell.length_a   1.000
_cell.length_b   1.000
_cell.length_c   1.000
_cell.angle_alpha   90.00
_cell.angle_beta   90.00
_cell.angle_gamma   90.00
#
_symmetry.space_group_name_H-M   'P 1'
#
loop_
_entity.id
_entity.type
_entity.pdbx_description
1 polymer ?
#
loop_
_entity_poly.entity_id
_entity_poly.type
_entity_poly.pdbx_seq_one_letter_code
_entity_poly.pdbx_strand_id
1 'polypeptide(L)'
;MRPVIQQATLTSKGQITLPKAIRQALGVTTGAKVAFELRGDQVIVTRAQEEHADPAIGSFLALLEADIRHGRHVGSLPDELVRAMLDNLGKDVDLSEEIEGSVDL
;
A
#
# COMPACT_ATOMS: atom_id res chain seq x y z
N MET A 1 2.70 -13.00 7.95
CA MET A 1 2.73 -11.94 8.99
C MET A 1 2.23 -12.53 10.30
N ARG A 2 2.96 -12.38 11.41
CA ARG A 2 2.50 -12.89 12.72
C ARG A 2 1.40 -11.98 13.29
N PRO A 3 0.37 -12.52 13.96
CA PRO A 3 -0.67 -11.71 14.57
C PRO A 3 -0.09 -10.85 15.71
N VAL A 4 -0.48 -9.57 15.77
CA VAL A 4 -0.14 -8.67 16.88
C VAL A 4 -1.25 -8.75 17.91
N ILE A 5 -0.98 -9.37 19.06
CA ILE A 5 -1.93 -9.50 20.16
C ILE A 5 -1.52 -8.53 21.27
N GLN A 6 -2.43 -7.65 21.66
CA GLN A 6 -2.23 -6.65 22.71
C GLN A 6 -3.50 -6.53 23.55
N GLN A 7 -3.35 -6.32 24.85
CA GLN A 7 -4.47 -6.11 25.76
C GLN A 7 -4.69 -4.61 26.01
N ALA A 8 -5.94 -4.21 26.20
CA ALA A 8 -6.30 -2.85 26.58
C ALA A 8 -7.40 -2.89 27.65
N THR A 9 -7.40 -1.90 28.54
CA THR A 9 -8.39 -1.79 29.62
C THR A 9 -9.54 -0.89 29.19
N LEU A 10 -10.77 -1.37 29.42
CA LEU A 10 -11.97 -0.54 29.30
C LEU A 10 -12.03 0.44 30.46
N THR A 11 -12.06 1.73 30.14
CA THR A 11 -12.28 2.79 31.13
C THR A 11 -13.73 2.80 31.63
N SER A 12 -13.99 3.47 32.75
CA SER A 12 -15.36 3.65 33.27
C SER A 12 -16.31 4.38 32.32
N LYS A 13 -15.77 5.12 31.35
CA LYS A 13 -16.54 5.83 30.32
C LYS A 13 -16.75 4.99 29.05
N GLY A 14 -16.41 3.70 29.08
CA GLY A 14 -16.55 2.82 27.92
C GLY A 14 -15.51 3.04 26.82
N GLN A 15 -14.43 3.78 27.11
CA GLN A 15 -13.35 3.99 26.14
C GLN A 15 -12.28 2.92 26.28
N ILE A 16 -11.73 2.46 25.16
CA ILE A 16 -10.50 1.66 25.08
C ILE A 16 -9.43 2.46 24.33
N THR A 17 -8.17 2.26 24.70
CA THR A 17 -7.04 2.86 24.00
C THR A 17 -6.51 1.87 22.97
N LEU A 18 -6.32 2.28 21.72
CA LEU A 18 -5.58 1.47 20.73
C LEU A 18 -4.09 1.40 21.13
N PRO A 19 -3.54 0.22 21.42
CA PRO A 19 -2.12 0.06 21.75
C PRO A 19 -1.22 0.56 20.62
N LYS A 20 -0.01 1.07 20.96
CA LYS A 20 0.89 1.71 19.99
C LYS A 20 1.16 0.84 18.75
N ALA A 21 1.43 -0.45 18.94
CA ALA A 21 1.69 -1.37 17.85
C ALA A 21 0.49 -1.53 16.89
N ILE A 22 -0.72 -1.62 17.43
CA ILE A 22 -1.96 -1.71 16.63
C ILE A 22 -2.21 -0.39 15.90
N ARG A 23 -2.02 0.75 16.56
CA ARG A 23 -2.15 2.08 15.95
C ARG A 23 -1.22 2.24 14.75
N GLN A 24 0.04 1.84 14.88
CA GLN A 24 1.02 1.89 13.80
C GLN A 24 0.67 0.95 12.66
N ALA A 25 0.26 -0.29 12.97
CA ALA A 25 -0.16 -1.27 11.95
C ALA A 25 -1.39 -0.81 11.15
N LEU A 26 -2.34 -0.12 11.79
CA LEU A 26 -3.52 0.46 11.13
C LEU A 26 -3.25 1.81 10.44
N GLY A 27 -2.06 2.40 10.62
CA GLY A 27 -1.72 3.71 10.06
C GLY A 27 -2.62 4.85 10.58
N VAL A 28 -3.16 4.73 11.80
CA VAL A 28 -4.06 5.75 12.36
C VAL A 28 -3.31 6.74 13.24
N THR A 29 -3.59 8.03 13.06
CA THR A 29 -3.00 9.14 13.81
C THR A 29 -4.02 9.82 14.71
N THR A 30 -3.60 10.77 15.53
CA THR A 30 -4.52 11.57 16.35
C THR A 30 -5.56 12.26 15.46
N GLY A 31 -6.85 12.09 15.79
CA GLY A 31 -7.96 12.65 15.00
C GLY A 31 -8.44 11.76 13.85
N ALA A 32 -7.74 10.66 13.53
CA ALA A 32 -8.20 9.70 12.54
C ALA A 32 -9.47 8.97 13.02
N LYS A 33 -10.39 8.71 12.09
CA LYS A 33 -11.59 7.89 12.34
C LYS A 33 -11.27 6.41 12.16
N VAL A 34 -11.89 5.58 12.99
CA VAL A 34 -11.89 4.12 12.86
C VAL A 34 -13.33 3.63 12.75
N ALA A 35 -13.54 2.55 12.01
CA ALA A 35 -14.82 1.87 11.94
C ALA A 35 -14.80 0.66 12.86
N PHE A 36 -15.91 0.42 13.56
CA PHE A 36 -16.13 -0.76 14.39
C PHE A 36 -17.19 -1.63 13.73
N GLU A 37 -16.87 -2.90 13.51
CA GLU A 37 -17.80 -3.91 13.02
C GLU A 37 -17.92 -5.03 14.05
N LEU A 38 -19.14 -5.34 14.47
CA LEU A 38 -19.41 -6.47 15.36
C LEU A 38 -19.68 -7.73 14.52
N ARG A 39 -18.87 -8.77 14.72
CA ARG A 39 -19.02 -10.09 14.09
C ARG A 39 -19.12 -11.17 15.17
N GLY A 40 -20.34 -11.54 15.53
CA GLY A 40 -20.59 -12.49 16.61
C GLY A 40 -20.09 -11.95 17.95
N ASP A 41 -19.09 -12.60 18.52
CA ASP A 41 -18.42 -12.22 19.77
C ASP A 41 -17.14 -11.39 19.54
N GLN A 42 -16.81 -11.07 18.29
CA GLN A 42 -15.61 -10.33 17.92
C GLN A 42 -15.93 -8.93 17.42
N VAL A 43 -15.03 -7.99 17.73
CA VAL A 43 -15.07 -6.64 17.16
C VAL A 43 -13.89 -6.47 16.22
N ILE A 44 -14.17 -6.13 14.96
CA ILE A 44 -13.16 -5.76 13.98
C ILE A 44 -13.07 -4.23 13.97
N VAL A 45 -11.83 -3.74 14.07
CA VAL A 45 -11.53 -2.31 14.00
C VAL A 45 -10.70 -2.06 12.75
N THR A 46 -11.21 -1.22 11.86
CA THR A 46 -10.51 -0.82 10.63
C THR A 46 -10.29 0.69 10.62
N ARG A 47 -9.29 1.15 9.87
CA ARG A 47 -9.19 2.57 9.54
C ARG A 47 -10.44 2.94 8.74
N ALA A 48 -11.17 3.97 9.17
CA ALA A 48 -12.26 4.48 8.36
C ALA A 48 -11.63 5.10 7.11
N GLN A 49 -11.87 4.51 5.95
CA GLN A 49 -11.53 5.14 4.69
C GLN A 49 -12.48 6.31 4.51
N GLU A 50 -11.93 7.52 4.46
CA GLU A 50 -12.58 8.55 3.67
C GLU A 50 -12.32 8.15 2.22
N GLU A 51 -13.38 8.01 1.42
CA GLU A 51 -13.26 7.87 -0.03
C GLU A 51 -12.62 9.16 -0.55
N HIS A 52 -11.30 9.20 -0.53
CA HIS A 52 -10.56 10.25 -1.19
C HIS A 52 -10.41 9.84 -2.65
N ALA A 53 -11.37 10.26 -3.45
CA ALA A 53 -11.23 10.26 -4.89
C ALA A 53 -10.45 11.51 -5.29
N ASP A 54 -9.23 11.32 -5.81
CA ASP A 54 -8.51 12.39 -6.49
C ASP A 54 -8.95 12.41 -7.96
N PRO A 55 -9.74 13.41 -8.40
CA PRO A 55 -10.23 13.46 -9.77
C PRO A 55 -9.12 13.63 -10.80
N ALA A 56 -7.96 14.20 -10.43
CA ALA A 56 -6.82 14.34 -11.31
C ALA A 56 -6.15 12.98 -11.56
N ILE A 57 -5.95 12.18 -10.51
CA ILE A 57 -5.42 10.81 -10.65
C ILE A 57 -6.36 9.98 -11.53
N GLY A 58 -7.67 10.02 -11.29
CA GLY A 58 -8.64 9.28 -12.10
C GLY A 58 -8.57 9.66 -13.58
N SER A 59 -8.53 10.96 -13.87
CA SER A 59 -8.42 11.47 -15.25
C SER A 59 -7.10 11.08 -15.91
N PHE A 60 -6.01 11.10 -15.16
CA PHE A 60 -4.68 10.70 -15.64
C PHE A 60 -4.62 9.20 -15.97
N LEU A 61 -5.17 8.35 -15.10
CA LEU A 61 -5.23 6.90 -15.34
C LEU A 61 -6.09 6.58 -16.58
N ALA A 62 -7.20 7.29 -16.78
CA ALA A 62 -8.03 7.12 -17.98
C ALA A 62 -7.29 7.51 -19.27
N LEU A 63 -6.45 8.56 -19.22
CA LEU A 63 -5.58 8.93 -20.34
C LEU A 63 -4.57 7.81 -20.67
N LEU A 64 -3.86 7.30 -19.65
CA LEU A 64 -2.91 6.21 -19.84
C LEU A 64 -3.57 4.94 -20.40
N GLU A 65 -4.75 4.58 -19.88
CA GLU A 65 -5.53 3.46 -20.37
C GLU A 65 -5.88 3.62 -21.87
N ALA A 66 -6.33 4.81 -22.25
CA ALA A 66 -6.65 5.10 -23.64
C ALA A 66 -5.41 5.00 -24.54
N ASP A 67 -4.27 5.53 -24.10
CA ASP A 67 -3.04 5.48 -24.91
C ASP A 67 -2.51 4.05 -25.06
N ILE A 68 -2.50 3.26 -23.98
CA ILE A 68 -2.13 1.84 -24.03
C ILE A 68 -3.07 1.07 -24.98
N ARG A 69 -4.38 1.27 -24.87
CA ARG A 69 -5.38 0.58 -25.72
C ARG A 69 -5.18 0.88 -27.20
N HIS A 70 -4.79 2.11 -27.53
CA HIS A 70 -4.54 2.52 -28.92
C HIS A 70 -3.07 2.34 -29.35
N GLY A 71 -2.22 1.75 -28.51
CA GLY A 71 -0.78 1.59 -28.78
C GLY A 71 -0.04 2.92 -28.96
N ARG A 72 -0.58 4.02 -28.42
CA ARG A 72 0.06 5.34 -28.45
C ARG A 72 1.00 5.47 -27.28
N HIS A 73 2.16 6.08 -27.49
CA HIS A 73 3.17 6.31 -26.46
C HIS A 73 3.69 5.06 -25.74
N VAL A 74 3.35 3.86 -26.26
CA VAL A 74 3.93 2.57 -25.85
C VAL A 74 4.98 2.21 -26.90
N GLY A 75 6.26 2.31 -26.51
CA GLY A 75 7.40 1.98 -27.36
C GLY A 75 8.04 0.64 -27.00
N SER A 76 9.04 0.24 -27.79
CA SER A 76 9.95 -0.83 -27.40
C SER A 76 10.81 -0.40 -26.21
N LEU A 77 11.26 -1.37 -25.41
CA LEU A 77 12.27 -1.12 -24.40
C LEU A 77 13.57 -0.63 -25.08
N PRO A 78 14.33 0.29 -24.45
CA PRO A 78 15.66 0.66 -24.94
C PRO A 78 16.57 -0.57 -25.05
N ASP A 79 17.41 -0.63 -26.09
CA ASP A 79 18.28 -1.79 -26.36
C ASP A 79 19.16 -2.18 -25.16
N GLU A 80 19.65 -1.18 -24.43
CA GLU A 80 20.46 -1.39 -23.23
C GLU A 80 19.66 -2.12 -22.14
N LEU A 81 18.41 -1.71 -21.91
CA LEU A 81 17.53 -2.36 -20.94
C LEU A 81 17.19 -3.78 -21.38
N VAL A 82 16.93 -4.01 -22.68
CA VAL A 82 16.69 -5.36 -23.22
C VAL A 82 17.89 -6.27 -22.97
N ARG A 83 19.11 -5.80 -23.25
CA ARG A 83 20.35 -6.55 -23.00
C ARG A 83 20.52 -6.86 -21.52
N ALA A 84 20.34 -5.86 -20.66
CA ALA A 84 20.42 -6.04 -19.21
C ALA A 84 19.40 -7.08 -18.70
N MET A 85 18.16 -7.08 -19.21
CA MET A 85 17.16 -8.09 -18.83
C MET A 85 17.57 -9.50 -19.27
N LEU A 86 18.09 -9.66 -20.50
CA LEU A 86 18.55 -10.95 -21.02
C LEU A 86 19.76 -11.47 -20.25
N ASP A 87 20.73 -10.61 -19.94
CA ASP A 87 21.94 -10.96 -19.19
C ASP A 87 21.64 -11.39 -17.76
N ASN A 88 20.51 -10.97 -17.19
CA ASN A 88 20.05 -11.33 -15.85
C ASN A 88 19.08 -12.51 -15.82
N LEU A 89 18.69 -13.04 -16.99
CA LEU A 89 17.76 -14.17 -17.05
C LEU A 89 18.38 -15.43 -16.41
N GLY A 90 17.70 -15.99 -15.41
CA GLY A 90 18.14 -17.21 -14.72
C GLY A 90 19.23 -17.00 -13.66
N LYS A 91 19.59 -15.76 -13.33
CA LYS A 91 20.38 -15.47 -12.13
C LYS A 91 19.52 -15.64 -10.88
N ASP A 92 20.09 -16.24 -9.85
CA ASP A 92 19.49 -16.27 -8.53
C ASP A 92 19.74 -14.91 -7.87
N VAL A 93 18.69 -14.09 -7.82
CA VAL A 93 18.75 -12.71 -7.31
C VAL A 93 17.97 -12.65 -6.01
N ASP A 94 18.59 -12.14 -4.96
CA ASP A 94 17.91 -11.83 -3.71
C ASP A 94 17.08 -10.56 -3.89
N LEU A 95 15.76 -10.73 -4.07
CA LEU A 95 14.82 -9.62 -4.22
C LEU A 95 14.65 -8.77 -2.94
N SER A 96 15.28 -9.18 -1.83
CA SER A 96 15.29 -8.43 -0.57
C SER A 96 16.57 -7.63 -0.33
N GLU A 97 17.57 -7.75 -1.20
CA GLU A 97 18.78 -6.92 -1.17
C GLU A 97 18.45 -5.43 -1.37
N GLU A 98 19.19 -4.56 -0.69
CA GLU A 98 19.05 -3.11 -0.85
C GLU A 98 19.54 -2.69 -2.24
N ILE A 99 18.72 -1.92 -2.97
CA ILE A 99 19.09 -1.48 -4.33
C ILE A 99 20.11 -0.35 -4.21
N GLU A 100 21.36 -0.64 -4.55
CA GLU A 100 22.42 0.37 -4.66
C GLU A 100 22.50 0.96 -6.08
N GLY A 101 22.44 2.28 -6.18
CA GLY A 101 22.61 3.00 -7.45
C GLY A 101 21.89 4.35 -7.49
N SER A 102 22.38 5.27 -8.31
CA SER A 102 21.71 6.54 -8.59
C SER A 102 20.57 6.31 -9.58
N VAL A 103 19.38 6.86 -9.31
CA VAL A 103 18.30 6.91 -10.29
C VAL A 103 18.48 8.18 -11.11
N ASP A 104 18.81 8.03 -12.40
CA ASP A 104 18.74 9.13 -13.35
C ASP A 104 17.25 9.36 -13.67
N LEU A 105 16.74 10.55 -13.33
CA LEU A 105 15.36 11.00 -13.57
C LEU A 105 15.26 11.83 -14.86
#